data_AF-A0A256LFM7-F1
#
_entry.id   AF-A0A256LFM7-F1
#
_cell.length_a   1.000
_cell.length_b   1.000
_cell.length_c   1.000
_cell.angle_alpha   90.00
_cell.angle_beta   90.00
_cell.angle_gamma   90.00
#
_symmetry.space_group_name_H-M   'P 1'
#
loop_
_entity.id
_entity.type
_entity.pdbx_description
1 polymer ?
#
loop_
_entity_poly.entity_id
_entity_poly.type
_entity_poly.pdbx_seq_one_letter_code
_entity_poly.pdbx_strand_id
1 'polypeptide(L)' 'MKNKRVKGFILWEACVGFTIACLGVILLGMTIRHNKHTEQQVEKRVDKAYAEYIFRHSDKKTLLVHDRLYYR' A
#
# COMPACT_ATOMS: atom_id res chain seq x y z
N MET A 1 -27.57 -38.37 21.00
CA MET A 1 -26.54 -38.11 19.96
C MET A 1 -26.77 -36.86 19.09
N LYS A 2 -28.00 -36.35 18.91
CA LYS A 2 -28.28 -35.13 18.10
C LYS A 2 -27.52 -33.87 18.55
N ASN A 3 -27.38 -33.64 19.86
CA ASN A 3 -26.81 -32.40 20.40
C ASN A 3 -25.29 -32.23 20.17
N LYS A 4 -24.54 -33.34 19.99
CA LYS A 4 -23.09 -33.28 19.68
C LYS A 4 -22.80 -32.82 18.25
N ARG A 5 -23.68 -33.15 17.29
CA ARG A 5 -23.54 -32.73 15.88
C ARG A 5 -23.81 -31.23 15.70
N VAL A 6 -24.81 -30.69 16.39
CA VAL A 6 -25.14 -29.25 16.36
C VAL A 6 -24.00 -28.41 16.96
N LYS A 7 -23.43 -28.83 18.09
CA LYS A 7 -22.26 -28.16 18.68
C LYS A 7 -21.03 -28.18 17.77
N GLY A 8 -20.80 -29.30 17.06
CA GLY A 8 -19.71 -29.41 16.08
C GLY A 8 -19.93 -28.52 14.84
N PHE A 9 -21.18 -28.37 14.40
CA PHE A 9 -21.53 -27.48 13.29
C PHE A 9 -21.28 -26.00 13.63
N ILE A 10 -21.67 -25.57 14.82
CA ILE A 10 -21.43 -24.19 15.30
C ILE A 10 -19.92 -23.92 15.44
N LEU A 11 -19.15 -24.89 15.95
CA LEU A 11 -17.70 -24.77 16.06
C LEU A 11 -17.03 -24.62 14.68
N TRP A 12 -17.49 -25.39 13.69
CA TRP A 12 -16.98 -25.31 12.32
C TRP A 12 -17.28 -23.95 11.68
N GLU A 13 -18.51 -23.47 11.82
CA GLU A 13 -18.94 -22.16 11.34
C GLU A 13 -18.12 -21.03 11.96
N ALA A 14 -17.88 -21.09 13.27
CA ALA A 14 -17.03 -20.14 13.98
C ALA A 14 -15.57 -20.18 13.49
N CYS A 15 -15.01 -21.36 13.23
CA CYS A 15 -13.66 -21.50 12.69
C CYS A 15 -13.53 -20.91 11.28
N VAL A 16 -14.54 -21.13 10.42
CA VAL A 16 -14.57 -20.55 9.06
C VAL A 16 -14.69 -19.03 9.14
N GLY A 17 -15.60 -18.51 9.96
CA GLY A 17 -15.76 -17.08 10.17
C GLY A 17 -14.49 -16.41 10.71
N PHE A 18 -13.82 -17.05 11.67
CA PHE A 18 -12.55 -16.57 12.22
C PHE A 18 -11.44 -16.54 11.16
N THR A 19 -11.38 -17.56 10.30
CA THR A 19 -10.38 -17.62 9.24
C THR A 19 -10.59 -16.51 8.21
N ILE A 20 -11.85 -16.25 7.83
CA ILE A 20 -12.20 -15.13 6.94
C ILE A 20 -11.83 -13.79 7.57
N ALA A 21 -12.11 -13.59 8.86
CA ALA A 21 -11.74 -12.38 9.58
C ALA A 21 -10.21 -12.15 9.58
N CYS A 22 -9.43 -13.20 9.87
CA CYS A 22 -7.97 -13.14 9.83
C CYS A 22 -7.44 -12.79 8.43
N LEU A 23 -7.99 -13.40 7.37
CA LEU A 23 -7.62 -13.08 5.99
C LEU A 23 -7.93 -11.62 5.65
N GLY A 24 -9.08 -11.10 6.11
CA GLY A 24 -9.46 -9.70 5.93
C GLY A 24 -8.45 -8.72 6.53
N VAL A 25 -8.00 -8.98 7.77
CA VAL A 25 -7.00 -8.13 8.46
C VAL A 25 -5.65 -8.19 7.75
N ILE A 26 -5.23 -9.39 7.31
CA ILE A 26 -3.97 -9.57 6.57
C ILE A 26 -3.99 -8.80 5.25
N LEU A 27 -5.08 -8.89 4.49
CA LEU A 27 -5.25 -8.15 3.23
C LEU A 27 -5.19 -6.65 3.46
N LEU A 28 -5.90 -6.15 4.47
CA LEU A 28 -5.90 -4.72 4.80
C LEU A 28 -4.50 -4.23 5.19
N GLY A 29 -3.76 -5.01 5.99
CA GLY A 29 -2.36 -4.71 6.33
C GLY A 29 -1.45 -4.67 5.10
N MET A 30 -1.61 -5.62 4.17
CA MET A 30 -0.87 -5.63 2.90
C MET A 30 -1.22 -4.44 2.01
N THR A 31 -2.50 -4.08 1.89
CA THR A 31 -2.95 -2.93 1.10
C THR A 31 -2.39 -1.63 1.64
N ILE A 32 -2.39 -1.42 2.97
CA ILE A 32 -1.81 -0.20 3.57
C ILE A 32 -0.30 -0.13 3.29
N ARG A 33 0.41 -1.25 3.45
CA ARG A 33 1.85 -1.31 3.17
C ARG A 33 2.14 -1.05 1.69
N HIS A 34 1.34 -1.62 0.80
CA HIS A 34 1.46 -1.42 -0.64
C HIS A 34 1.17 0.04 -1.02
N ASN A 35 0.13 0.65 -0.47
CA ASN A 35 -0.21 2.05 -0.71
C ASN A 35 0.94 2.99 -0.32
N LYS A 36 1.54 2.83 0.87
CA LYS A 36 2.69 3.65 1.27
C LYS A 36 3.88 3.51 0.32
N HIS A 37 4.17 2.30 -0.14
CA HIS A 37 5.26 2.06 -1.07
C HIS A 37 4.97 2.66 -2.46
N THR A 38 3.73 2.53 -2.92
CA THR A 38 3.26 3.12 -4.18
C THR A 38 3.31 4.64 -4.13
N GLU A 39 2.88 5.26 -3.03
CA GLU A 39 2.93 6.70 -2.82
C GLU A 39 4.36 7.23 -2.96
N GLN A 40 5.33 6.60 -2.30
CA GLN A 40 6.76 6.95 -2.42
C GLN A 40 7.32 6.76 -3.83
N GLN A 41 6.82 5.78 -4.59
CA GLN A 41 7.24 5.59 -5.98
C GLN A 41 6.65 6.64 -6.90
N VAL A 42 5.38 6.99 -6.70
CA VAL A 42 4.69 8.03 -7.47
C VAL A 42 5.33 9.38 -7.21
N GLU A 43 5.58 9.74 -5.94
CA GLU A 43 6.26 10.97 -5.53
C GLU A 43 7.60 11.13 -6.26
N LYS A 44 8.48 10.12 -6.19
CA LYS A 44 9.78 10.15 -6.89
C LYS A 44 9.65 10.30 -8.42
N ARG A 45 8.63 9.69 -9.03
CA ARG A 45 8.40 9.79 -10.48
C ARG A 45 7.91 11.17 -10.87
N VAL A 46 6.99 11.73 -10.09
CA VAL A 46 6.44 13.08 -10.31
C VAL A 46 7.53 14.13 -10.09
N ASP A 47 8.29 14.04 -9.01
CA ASP A 47 9.40 14.96 -8.72
C ASP A 47 10.44 14.95 -9.84
N LYS A 48 10.80 13.75 -10.33
CA LYS A 48 11.74 13.61 -11.45
C LYS A 48 11.18 14.20 -12.74
N ALA A 49 9.92 13.92 -13.08
CA ALA A 49 9.29 14.47 -14.27
C ALA A 49 9.19 16.00 -14.21
N TYR A 50 8.89 16.54 -13.03
CA TYR A 50 8.85 17.97 -12.77
C TYR A 50 10.23 18.62 -12.89
N ALA A 51 11.26 17.98 -12.31
CA ALA A 51 12.64 18.44 -12.45
C ALA A 51 13.10 18.43 -13.91
N GLU A 52 12.83 17.36 -14.66
CA GLU A 52 13.14 17.27 -16.10
C GLU A 52 12.39 18.33 -16.92
N TYR A 53 11.11 18.59 -16.61
CA TYR A 53 10.35 19.66 -17.26
C TYR A 53 10.99 21.04 -17.04
N ILE A 54 11.40 21.34 -15.81
CA ILE A 54 12.04 22.62 -15.50
C ILE A 54 13.43 22.71 -16.12
N PHE A 55 14.23 21.64 -16.11
CA PHE A 55 15.54 21.63 -16.79
C PHE A 55 15.44 21.83 -18.30
N ARG A 56 14.32 21.45 -18.93
CA ARG A 56 14.06 21.72 -20.35
C ARG A 56 13.63 23.17 -20.63
N HIS A 57 13.04 23.85 -19.66
CA HIS A 57 12.50 25.21 -19.82
C HIS A 57 13.29 26.29 -19.06
N SER A 58 14.38 25.94 -18.39
CA SER A 58 15.23 26.86 -17.63
C SER A 58 16.70 26.44 -17.71
N ASP A 59 17.60 27.42 -17.83
CA ASP A 59 19.06 27.20 -17.84
C ASP A 59 19.65 26.94 -16.43
N LYS A 60 18.80 26.52 -15.49
CA LYS A 60 19.20 26.29 -14.09
C LYS A 60 19.92 24.94 -13.99
N LYS A 61 21.12 24.93 -13.40
CA LYS A 61 21.95 23.71 -13.25
C LYS A 61 21.52 22.81 -12.10
N THR A 62 20.76 23.35 -11.16
CA THR A 62 20.28 22.65 -9.95
C THR A 62 18.86 23.07 -9.64
N LEU A 63 18.04 22.09 -9.24
CA LEU A 63 16.65 22.31 -8.86
C LEU A 63 16.34 21.56 -7.57
N LEU A 64 15.88 22.29 -6.55
CA LEU A 64 15.32 21.70 -5.34
C LEU A 64 13.84 21.38 -5.61
N VAL A 65 13.46 20.11 -5.55
CA VAL A 65 12.06 19.67 -5.59
C VAL A 65 11.76 18.96 -4.27
N HIS A 66 10.80 19.50 -3.52
CA HIS A 66 10.52 19.09 -2.13
C HIS A 66 11.79 19.17 -1.27
N ASP A 67 12.34 18.03 -0.85
CA ASP A 67 13.55 17.93 -0.02
C ASP A 67 14.76 17.39 -0.80
N ARG A 68 14.63 17.19 -2.12
CA ARG A 68 15.68 16.59 -2.96
C ARG A 68 16.24 17.59 -3.95
N LEU A 69 17.57 17.70 -3.94
CA LEU A 69 18.34 18.46 -4.92
C LEU A 69 18.59 17.59 -6.15
N TYR A 70 17.99 17.98 -7.26
CA TYR A 70 18.21 17.40 -8.57
C TYR A 70 19.25 18.24 -9.31
N TYR A 71 20.20 17.56 -9.93
CA TYR A 71 21.26 18.15 -10.76
C TYR A 71 21.00 17.74 -12.21
N ARG A 72 21.36 18.62 -13.13
CA ARG A 72 21.29 18.33 -14.57
C ARG A 72 22.30 17.27 -14.98
#